data_AF-A0A7J0EY42-F1
#
_entry.id   AF-A0A7J0EY42-F1
#
_cell.length_a   1.000
_cell.length_b   1.000
_cell.length_c   1.000
_cell.angle_alpha   90.00
_cell.angle_beta   90.00
_cell.angle_gamma   90.00
#
_symmetry.space_group_name_H-M   'P 1'
#
loop_
_entity.id
_entity.type
_entity.pdbx_description
1 polymer ?
#
loop_
_entity_poly.entity_id
_entity_poly.type
_entity_poly.pdbx_seq_one_letter_code
_entity_poly.pdbx_strand_id
1 'polypeptide(L)'
;MLDINLFREEKGHNPEIVRESQRRRFANVDLVDEVIRFDKEWRKRQFELDGLRAKLNDITKGIGQLTICRELAASIALLRFGSIPSVSPKSSNTVLSSRSKLGEYSLSLSFAGLELLAFKSLAEHAYSSVA
;
A
#
# COMPACT_ATOMS: atom_id res chain seq x y z
N MET A 1 27.64 -6.44 2.34
CA MET A 1 26.20 -6.33 2.04
C MET A 1 26.05 -6.45 0.55
N LEU A 2 25.54 -7.58 0.05
CA LEU A 2 25.28 -7.80 -1.38
C LEU A 2 24.07 -6.94 -1.81
N ASP A 3 24.09 -6.34 -2.99
CA ASP A 3 22.94 -5.56 -3.47
C ASP A 3 21.82 -6.51 -3.94
N ILE A 4 20.59 -6.30 -3.47
CA ILE A 4 19.39 -7.05 -3.89
C ILE A 4 19.07 -6.88 -5.36
N ASN A 5 19.60 -5.83 -5.99
CA ASN A 5 19.50 -5.67 -7.43
C ASN A 5 20.24 -6.76 -8.21
N LEU A 6 21.26 -7.43 -7.63
CA LEU A 6 22.00 -8.52 -8.29
C LEU A 6 21.15 -9.77 -8.52
N PHE A 7 20.08 -9.93 -7.75
CA PHE A 7 19.15 -11.06 -7.83
C PHE A 7 18.03 -10.82 -8.86
N ARG A 8 18.02 -9.64 -9.52
CA ARG A 8 16.94 -9.22 -10.43
C ARG A 8 17.35 -9.36 -11.90
N GLU A 9 16.88 -10.45 -12.51
CA GLU A 9 17.04 -10.75 -13.95
C GLU A 9 16.48 -9.63 -14.84
N GLU A 10 15.32 -9.08 -14.48
CA GLU A 10 14.65 -8.02 -15.26
C GLU A 10 15.45 -6.71 -15.36
N LYS A 11 16.44 -6.52 -14.48
CA LYS A 11 17.33 -5.34 -14.50
C LYS A 11 18.67 -5.61 -15.21
N GLY A 12 18.83 -6.77 -15.86
CA GLY A 12 20.05 -7.15 -16.58
C GLY A 12 21.13 -7.81 -15.73
N HIS A 13 20.78 -8.33 -14.54
CA HIS A 13 21.71 -9.04 -13.66
C HIS A 13 21.45 -10.54 -13.68
N ASN A 14 22.51 -11.35 -13.60
CA ASN A 14 22.39 -12.82 -13.64
C ASN A 14 22.48 -13.42 -12.22
N PRO A 15 21.39 -13.96 -11.65
CA PRO A 15 21.42 -14.63 -10.34
C PRO A 15 22.29 -15.89 -10.35
N GLU A 16 22.59 -16.45 -11.52
CA GLU A 16 23.53 -17.56 -11.68
C GLU A 16 24.94 -17.25 -11.15
N ILE A 17 25.38 -15.99 -11.29
CA ILE A 17 26.70 -15.56 -10.81
C ILE A 17 26.73 -15.61 -9.28
N VAL A 18 25.63 -15.22 -8.64
CA VAL A 18 25.49 -15.29 -7.19
C VAL A 18 25.41 -16.74 -6.73
N ARG A 19 24.70 -17.59 -7.47
CA ARG A 19 24.61 -19.04 -7.21
C ARG A 19 25.97 -19.73 -7.26
N GLU A 20 26.76 -19.42 -8.28
CA GLU A 20 28.12 -19.92 -8.44
C GLU A 20 29.06 -19.37 -7.36
N SER A 21 28.92 -18.10 -6.97
CA SER A 21 29.66 -17.53 -5.85
C SER A 21 29.35 -18.23 -4.53
N GLN A 22 28.09 -18.62 -4.29
CA GLN A 22 27.72 -19.37 -3.09
C GLN A 22 28.24 -20.80 -3.10
N ARG A 23 28.19 -21.48 -4.25
CA ARG A 23 28.78 -22.82 -4.42
C ARG A 23 30.27 -22.81 -4.11
N ARG A 24 31.02 -21.80 -4.56
CA ARG A 24 32.46 -21.63 -4.27
C ARG A 24 32.77 -21.39 -2.80
N ARG A 25 31.79 -20.85 -2.06
CA ARG A 25 31.90 -20.58 -0.61
C ARG A 25 31.35 -21.73 0.25
N PHE A 26 30.92 -22.84 -0.36
CA PHE A 26 30.25 -23.95 0.31
C PHE A 26 28.98 -23.53 1.06
N ALA A 27 28.35 -22.44 0.62
CA ALA A 27 27.09 -21.95 1.17
C ALA A 27 25.89 -22.61 0.46
N ASN A 28 24.74 -22.62 1.12
CA ASN A 28 23.53 -23.18 0.54
C ASN A 28 23.02 -22.28 -0.61
N VAL A 29 22.87 -22.89 -1.78
CA VAL A 29 22.38 -22.28 -3.02
C VAL A 29 20.87 -22.02 -2.95
N ASP A 30 20.11 -22.84 -2.22
CA ASP A 30 18.65 -22.74 -2.11
C ASP A 30 18.20 -21.39 -1.51
N LEU A 31 19.04 -20.79 -0.65
CA LEU A 31 18.78 -19.47 -0.06
C LEU A 31 18.70 -18.36 -1.12
N VAL A 32 19.42 -18.49 -2.24
CA VAL A 32 19.37 -17.53 -3.36
C VAL A 32 17.98 -17.55 -3.99
N ASP A 33 17.42 -18.73 -4.20
CA ASP A 33 16.09 -18.90 -4.80
C ASP A 33 14.98 -18.45 -3.83
N GLU A 34 15.14 -18.68 -2.53
CA GLU A 34 14.24 -18.14 -1.50
C GLU A 34 14.23 -16.61 -1.50
N VAL A 35 15.40 -15.96 -1.56
CA VAL A 35 15.51 -14.51 -1.63
C VAL A 35 14.83 -13.95 -2.89
N ILE A 36 14.99 -14.61 -4.05
CA ILE A 36 14.32 -14.20 -5.30
C ILE A 36 12.79 -14.32 -5.16
N ARG A 37 12.30 -15.42 -4.56
CA ARG A 37 10.86 -15.61 -4.31
C ARG A 37 10.33 -14.51 -3.39
N PHE A 38 11.04 -14.23 -2.31
CA PHE A 38 10.65 -13.21 -1.35
C PHE A 38 10.68 -11.79 -1.95
N ASP A 39 11.66 -11.43 -2.80
CA ASP A 39 11.67 -10.15 -3.51
C ASP A 39 10.46 -9.98 -4.44
N LYS A 40 10.10 -11.03 -5.18
CA LYS A 40 8.92 -11.02 -6.09
C LYS A 40 7.63 -10.82 -5.31
N GLU A 41 7.46 -11.56 -4.23
CA GLU A 41 6.28 -11.44 -3.35
C GLU A 41 6.18 -10.08 -2.68
N TRP A 42 7.31 -9.56 -2.20
CA TRP A 42 7.39 -8.23 -1.60
C TRP A 42 6.99 -7.15 -2.60
N ARG A 43 7.51 -7.18 -3.84
CA ARG A 43 7.14 -6.22 -4.89
C ARG A 43 5.66 -6.29 -5.25
N LYS A 44 5.09 -7.49 -5.32
CA LYS A 44 3.66 -7.68 -5.59
C LYS A 44 2.81 -7.05 -4.48
N ARG A 45 3.11 -7.36 -3.22
CA ARG A 45 2.40 -6.78 -2.05
C ARG A 45 2.56 -5.27 -1.98
N GLN A 46 3.74 -4.74 -2.30
CA GLN A 46 4.01 -3.31 -2.34
C GLN A 46 3.13 -2.60 -3.39
N PHE A 47 3.03 -3.19 -4.58
CA PHE A 47 2.16 -2.67 -5.65
C PHE A 47 0.68 -2.68 -5.25
N GLU A 48 0.21 -3.76 -4.64
CA GLU A 48 -1.16 -3.86 -4.11
C GLU A 48 -1.44 -2.78 -3.06
N LEU A 49 -0.49 -2.56 -2.14
CA LEU A 49 -0.58 -1.55 -1.08
C LEU A 49 -0.64 -0.13 -1.67
N ASP A 50 0.21 0.19 -2.64
CA ASP A 50 0.21 1.50 -3.30
C ASP A 50 -1.08 1.70 -4.12
N GLY A 51 -1.62 0.64 -4.73
CA GLY A 51 -2.93 0.68 -5.38
C GLY A 51 -4.09 0.96 -4.41
N LEU A 52 -4.05 0.38 -3.21
CA LEU A 52 -5.04 0.65 -2.15
C LEU A 52 -4.90 2.08 -1.62
N ARG A 53 -3.68 2.61 -1.46
CA ARG A 53 -3.44 4.02 -1.09
C ARG A 53 -4.03 4.99 -2.10
N ALA A 54 -3.85 4.73 -3.39
CA ALA A 54 -4.42 5.57 -4.45
C ALA A 54 -5.96 5.64 -4.35
N LYS A 55 -6.61 4.48 -4.20
CA LYS A 55 -8.07 4.41 -4.01
C LYS A 55 -8.54 5.16 -2.77
N LEU A 56 -7.81 5.06 -1.66
CA LEU A 56 -8.12 5.77 -0.41
C LEU A 56 -8.04 7.30 -0.62
N ASN A 57 -7.00 7.77 -1.31
CA ASN A 57 -6.83 9.18 -1.63
C ASN A 57 -7.97 9.70 -2.53
N ASP A 58 -8.41 8.92 -3.51
CA ASP A 58 -9.52 9.30 -4.39
C ASP A 58 -10.85 9.40 -3.63
N ILE A 59 -11.13 8.44 -2.75
CA ILE A 59 -12.33 8.48 -1.88
C ILE A 59 -12.27 9.70 -0.94
N THR A 60 -11.11 9.98 -0.36
CA THR A 60 -10.91 11.13 0.54
C THR A 60 -11.14 12.47 -0.17
N LYS A 61 -10.64 12.61 -1.40
CA LYS A 61 -10.90 13.78 -2.25
C LYS A 61 -12.39 13.95 -2.55
N GLY A 62 -13.08 12.86 -2.89
CA GLY A 62 -14.52 12.87 -3.12
C GLY A 62 -15.32 13.31 -1.89
N ILE A 63 -14.95 12.85 -0.70
CA ILE A 63 -15.58 13.28 0.56
C ILE A 63 -15.33 14.77 0.82
N GLY A 64 -14.10 15.25 0.62
CA GLY A 64 -13.75 16.67 0.79
C GLY A 64 -14.53 17.61 -0.13
N GLN A 65 -14.73 17.22 -1.40
CA GLN A 65 -15.57 17.97 -2.33
C GLN A 65 -17.03 18.02 -1.88
N LEU A 66 -17.58 16.90 -1.39
CA LEU A 66 -18.95 16.83 -0.91
C LEU A 66 -19.17 17.70 0.35
N THR A 67 -18.19 17.77 1.26
CA THR A 67 -18.27 18.65 2.44
C THR A 67 -18.22 20.12 2.06
N ILE A 68 -17.34 20.50 1.12
CA ILE A 68 -17.27 21.89 0.62
C ILE A 68 -18.56 22.28 -0.09
N CYS A 69 -19.10 21.41 -0.96
CA CYS A 69 -20.37 21.65 -1.63
C CYS A 69 -21.53 21.81 -0.63
N ARG A 70 -21.50 21.06 0.49
CA ARG A 70 -22.49 21.19 1.57
C ARG A 70 -22.39 22.54 2.28
N GLU A 71 -21.18 22.99 2.59
CA GLU A 71 -20.95 24.28 3.25
C GLU A 71 -21.30 25.46 2.33
N LEU A 72 -20.97 25.38 1.04
CA LEU A 72 -21.37 26.35 0.02
C LEU A 72 -22.89 26.39 -0.17
N ALA A 73 -23.55 25.23 -0.21
CA ALA A 73 -25.01 25.18 -0.29
C ALA A 73 -25.68 25.80 0.94
N ALA A 74 -25.12 25.59 2.13
CA ALA A 74 -25.62 26.18 3.37
C ALA A 74 -25.44 27.70 3.40
N SER A 75 -24.29 28.21 2.98
CA SER A 75 -24.03 29.66 2.92
C SER A 75 -24.90 30.37 1.88
N ILE A 76 -25.09 29.79 0.69
CA ILE A 76 -25.99 30.30 -0.35
C ILE A 76 -27.44 30.30 0.15
N ALA A 77 -27.88 29.24 0.82
CA ALA A 77 -29.24 29.16 1.35
C ALA A 77 -29.51 30.22 2.44
N LEU A 78 -28.56 30.46 3.34
CA LEU A 78 -28.64 31.54 4.34
C LEU A 78 -28.76 32.91 3.70
N LEU A 79 -27.92 33.20 2.69
CA LEU A 79 -27.94 34.48 1.99
C LEU A 79 -29.24 34.72 1.20
N ARG A 80 -29.84 33.66 0.63
CA ARG A 80 -31.06 33.77 -0.19
C ARG A 80 -32.35 33.75 0.61
N PHE A 81 -32.45 32.90 1.63
CA PHE A 81 -33.72 32.58 2.28
C PHE A 81 -33.77 33.03 3.75
N GLY A 82 -32.68 33.57 4.30
CA GLY A 82 -32.58 34.01 5.70
C GLY A 82 -32.72 32.88 6.74
N SER A 83 -32.97 31.66 6.28
CA SER A 83 -33.19 30.46 7.08
C SER A 83 -32.70 29.25 6.28
N ILE A 84 -32.13 28.26 6.97
CA ILE A 84 -31.68 27.02 6.34
C ILE A 84 -32.91 26.14 6.11
N PRO A 85 -33.31 25.84 4.87
CA PRO A 85 -34.42 24.93 4.63
C PRO A 85 -34.07 23.54 5.18
N SER A 86 -35.04 22.82 5.75
CA SER A 86 -34.85 21.46 6.26
C SER A 86 -34.59 20.48 5.12
N VAL A 87 -33.37 20.44 4.61
CA VAL A 87 -32.97 19.47 3.59
C VAL A 87 -32.83 18.11 4.27
N SER A 88 -33.71 17.17 3.93
CA SER A 88 -33.64 15.79 4.44
C SER A 88 -32.24 15.20 4.17
N PRO A 89 -31.59 14.55 5.15
CA PRO A 89 -30.18 14.17 5.07
C PRO A 89 -29.98 12.89 4.24
N LYS A 90 -30.47 12.82 3.00
CA LYS A 90 -30.20 11.68 2.10
C LYS A 90 -28.70 11.50 1.83
N SER A 91 -27.92 12.58 1.89
CA SER A 91 -26.46 12.56 1.76
C SER A 91 -25.70 12.09 3.01
N SER A 92 -26.35 12.01 4.19
CA SER A 92 -25.64 11.60 5.41
C SER A 92 -25.43 10.09 5.46
N ASN A 93 -26.37 9.29 4.95
CA ASN A 93 -26.22 7.84 4.87
C ASN A 93 -25.09 7.41 3.91
N THR A 94 -24.91 8.11 2.79
CA THR A 94 -23.81 7.82 1.85
C THR A 94 -22.45 8.19 2.41
N VAL A 95 -22.33 9.33 3.10
CA VAL A 95 -21.06 9.75 3.74
C VAL A 95 -20.68 8.83 4.91
N LEU A 96 -21.65 8.42 5.73
CA LEU A 96 -21.41 7.47 6.84
C LEU A 96 -20.99 6.09 6.32
N SER A 97 -21.62 5.61 5.25
CA SER A 97 -21.20 4.39 4.54
C SER A 97 -19.76 4.52 4.01
N SER A 98 -19.42 5.60 3.30
CA SER A 98 -18.06 5.79 2.77
C SER A 98 -17.00 5.90 3.87
N ARG A 99 -17.35 6.52 5.01
CA ARG A 99 -16.45 6.65 6.17
C ARG A 99 -16.21 5.32 6.90
N SER A 100 -17.22 4.46 6.99
CA SER A 100 -17.06 3.09 7.50
C SER A 100 -16.13 2.25 6.61
N LYS A 101 -16.32 2.31 5.29
CA LYS A 101 -15.45 1.63 4.31
C LYS A 101 -14.01 2.15 4.38
N LEU A 102 -13.80 3.46 4.56
CA LEU A 102 -12.47 4.02 4.77
C LEU A 102 -11.79 3.48 6.03
N GLY A 103 -12.55 3.23 7.10
CA GLY A 103 -12.04 2.58 8.32
C GLY A 103 -11.56 1.15 8.04
N GLU A 104 -12.33 0.35 7.31
CA GLU A 104 -11.97 -1.01 6.91
C GLU A 104 -10.74 -1.03 5.98
N TYR A 105 -10.67 -0.12 5.02
CA TYR A 105 -9.50 0.03 4.15
C TYR A 105 -8.26 0.50 4.91
N SER A 106 -8.41 1.41 5.88
CA SER A 106 -7.31 1.85 6.74
C SER A 106 -6.76 0.71 7.59
N LEU A 107 -7.63 -0.09 8.21
CA LEU A 107 -7.25 -1.27 9.02
C LEU A 107 -6.54 -2.33 8.17
N SER A 108 -7.05 -2.63 6.97
CA SER A 108 -6.40 -3.56 6.06
C SER A 108 -5.05 -3.04 5.55
N LEU A 109 -4.89 -1.73 5.36
CA LEU A 109 -3.60 -1.11 5.02
C LEU A 109 -2.57 -1.26 6.15
N SER A 110 -2.99 -1.03 7.40
CA SER A 110 -2.13 -1.18 8.58
C SER A 110 -1.69 -2.63 8.77
N PHE A 111 -2.61 -3.57 8.56
CA PHE A 111 -2.31 -5.01 8.63
C PHE A 111 -1.36 -5.44 7.51
N ALA A 112 -1.63 -5.02 6.26
CA ALA A 112 -0.75 -5.29 5.12
C ALA A 112 0.65 -4.69 5.33
N GLY A 113 0.75 -3.50 5.91
CA GLY A 113 2.03 -2.86 6.24
C GLY A 113 2.85 -3.63 7.29
N LEU A 114 2.18 -4.19 8.31
CA LEU A 114 2.81 -5.05 9.31
C LEU A 114 3.31 -6.37 8.71
N GLU A 115 2.53 -7.01 7.83
CA GLU A 115 3.00 -8.19 7.09
C GLU A 115 4.22 -7.87 6.24
N LEU A 116 4.23 -6.73 5.55
CA LEU A 116 5.34 -6.31 4.69
C LEU A 116 6.63 -6.05 5.49
N LEU A 117 6.50 -5.49 6.70
CA LEU A 117 7.61 -5.31 7.63
C LEU A 117 8.16 -6.65 8.14
N ALA A 118 7.28 -7.60 8.49
CA ALA A 118 7.68 -8.95 8.89
C ALA A 118 8.41 -9.67 7.74
N PHE A 119 7.90 -9.51 6.51
CA PHE A 119 8.51 -10.07 5.31
C PHE A 119 9.87 -9.46 5.00
N LYS A 120 10.02 -8.14 5.17
CA LYS A 120 11.30 -7.43 5.01
C LYS A 120 12.32 -7.89 6.05
N SER A 121 11.90 -8.09 7.30
CA SER A 121 12.76 -8.62 8.37
C SER A 121 13.22 -10.05 8.08
N LEU A 122 12.32 -10.93 7.64
CA LEU A 122 12.66 -12.29 7.21
C LEU A 122 13.63 -12.30 6.02
N ALA A 123 13.38 -11.44 5.04
CA ALA A 123 14.26 -11.29 3.89
C ALA A 123 15.64 -10.78 4.30
N GLU A 124 15.74 -9.77 5.19
CA GLU A 124 17.00 -9.25 5.72
C GLU A 124 17.79 -10.30 6.51
N HIS A 125 17.12 -11.13 7.31
CA HIS A 125 17.76 -12.25 8.02
C HIS A 125 18.29 -13.32 7.05
N ALA A 126 17.50 -13.70 6.03
CA ALA A 126 17.95 -14.61 4.99
C ALA A 126 19.14 -14.04 4.21
N TYR A 127 19.10 -12.74 3.92
CA TYR A 127 20.16 -12.02 3.21
C TYR A 127 21.46 -11.95 4.02
N SER A 128 21.37 -11.68 5.33
CA SER A 128 22.52 -11.70 6.23
C SER A 128 23.10 -13.10 6.42
N SER A 129 22.32 -14.16 6.20
CA SER A 129 22.80 -15.54 6.22
C SER A 129 23.51 -15.94 4.92
N VAL A 130 23.25 -15.23 3.82
CA VAL A 130 23.84 -15.47 2.49
C VAL A 130 25.13 -14.65 2.29
N ALA A 131 25.23 -13.47 2.90
CA ALA A 131 26.35 -12.53 2.77
C ALA A 131 27.56 -12.88 3.65
#